data_AF-A0A1B6LRF0-F1
#
_entry.id   AF-A0A1B6LRF0-F1
#
_cell.length_a   1.000
_cell.length_b   1.000
_cell.length_c   1.000
_cell.angle_alpha   90.00
_cell.angle_beta   90.00
_cell.angle_gamma   90.00
#
_symmetry.space_group_name_H-M   'P 1'
#
loop_
_entity.id
_entity.type
_entity.pdbx_description
1 polymer ?
#
loop_
_entity_poly.entity_id
_entity_poly.type
_entity_poly.pdbx_seq_one_letter_code
_entity_poly.pdbx_strand_id
1 'polypeptide(L)'
;VEFKEFYTEVKEIEKRDSVLTPKQQIDRLLRPGSTYFNLNPFEVLQVEPETSLDDAKKKYKRLSILVHPDKNQDDPDRAQQAFEIINKAWKTLENPETKAKCMDVIEEARAKTDHMVFMLLLPLLYKIYML
;
A
#
# COMPACT_ATOMS: atom_id res chain seq x y z
N VAL A 1 -29.82 9.29 21.97
CA VAL A 1 -28.35 9.40 22.21
C VAL A 1 -27.64 8.51 21.19
N GLU A 2 -28.01 7.24 21.12
CA GLU A 2 -27.55 6.21 20.16
C GLU A 2 -27.58 6.63 18.66
N PHE A 3 -28.67 7.24 18.18
CA PHE A 3 -28.76 7.65 16.76
C PHE A 3 -27.80 8.79 16.39
N LYS A 4 -27.45 9.68 17.32
CA LYS A 4 -26.52 10.80 17.07
C LYS A 4 -25.07 10.31 17.08
N GLU A 5 -24.77 9.32 17.92
CA GLU A 5 -23.49 8.62 17.94
C GLU A 5 -23.29 7.84 16.64
N PHE A 6 -24.29 7.09 16.18
CA PHE A 6 -24.26 6.38 14.89
C PHE A 6 -23.98 7.33 13.70
N TYR A 7 -24.66 8.48 13.62
CA TYR A 7 -24.41 9.46 12.55
C TYR A 7 -23.03 10.13 12.64
N THR A 8 -22.46 10.24 13.83
CA THR A 8 -21.12 10.77 14.04
C THR A 8 -20.08 9.74 13.61
N GLU A 9 -20.26 8.48 14.00
CA GLU A 9 -19.43 7.36 13.59
C GLU A 9 -19.44 7.15 12.07
N VAL A 10 -20.61 7.20 11.42
CA VAL A 10 -20.73 7.12 9.96
C VAL A 10 -19.99 8.28 9.27
N LYS A 11 -20.11 9.52 9.77
CA LYS A 11 -19.36 10.66 9.22
C LYS A 11 -17.87 10.56 9.46
N GLU A 12 -17.44 9.99 10.58
CA GLU A 12 -16.04 9.74 10.88
C GLU A 12 -15.46 8.57 10.07
N ILE A 13 -16.28 7.59 9.69
CA ILE A 13 -15.95 6.56 8.70
C ILE A 13 -15.84 7.17 7.31
N GLU A 14 -16.79 8.00 6.88
CA GLU A 14 -16.73 8.72 5.59
C GLU A 14 -15.50 9.65 5.52
N LYS A 15 -15.14 10.30 6.63
CA LYS A 15 -13.94 11.15 6.76
C LYS A 15 -12.64 10.34 6.89
N ARG A 16 -12.68 9.10 7.39
CA ARG A 16 -11.56 8.15 7.30
C ARG A 16 -11.40 7.60 5.88
N ASP A 17 -12.49 7.38 5.18
CA ASP A 17 -12.51 6.84 3.82
C ASP A 17 -12.25 7.93 2.76
N SER A 18 -12.27 9.21 3.16
CA SER A 18 -11.76 10.32 2.36
C SER A 18 -10.23 10.26 2.14
N VAL A 19 -9.53 9.24 2.64
CA VAL A 19 -8.09 8.96 2.41
C VAL A 19 -7.80 8.50 0.97
N LEU A 20 -8.82 8.37 0.12
CA LEU A 20 -8.70 8.08 -1.31
C LEU A 20 -9.02 9.28 -2.21
N THR A 21 -8.68 10.51 -1.83
CA THR A 21 -8.80 11.60 -2.83
C THR A 21 -7.80 11.39 -3.98
N PRO A 22 -8.15 11.77 -5.21
CA PRO A 22 -7.24 11.76 -6.34
C PRO A 22 -5.89 12.41 -6.05
N LYS A 23 -5.92 13.62 -5.48
CA LYS A 23 -4.73 14.39 -5.12
C LYS A 23 -3.83 13.68 -4.11
N GLN A 24 -4.39 13.09 -3.05
CA GLN A 24 -3.60 12.33 -2.08
C GLN A 24 -2.91 11.11 -2.71
N GLN A 25 -3.56 10.42 -3.65
CA GLN A 25 -2.96 9.29 -4.35
C GLN A 25 -1.82 9.73 -5.26
N ILE A 26 -1.99 10.83 -5.99
CA ILE A 26 -0.93 11.44 -6.81
C ILE A 26 0.23 11.90 -5.91
N ASP A 27 -0.05 12.63 -4.83
CA ASP A 27 0.96 13.12 -3.88
C ASP A 27 1.75 11.96 -3.25
N ARG A 28 1.08 10.88 -2.85
CA ARG A 28 1.73 9.68 -2.29
C ARG A 28 2.73 9.06 -3.27
N LEU A 29 2.34 8.93 -4.54
CA LEU A 29 3.15 8.26 -5.56
C LEU A 29 4.30 9.14 -6.05
N LEU A 30 4.15 10.47 -5.98
CA LEU A 30 5.13 11.43 -6.50
C LEU A 30 5.88 12.21 -5.41
N ARG A 31 5.67 11.91 -4.12
CA ARG A 31 6.42 12.56 -3.03
C ARG A 31 7.93 12.34 -3.18
N PRO A 32 8.78 13.29 -2.74
CA PRO A 32 10.22 13.08 -2.70
C PRO A 32 10.59 11.77 -1.99
N GLY A 33 11.46 10.98 -2.63
CA GLY A 33 11.87 9.67 -2.12
C GLY A 33 10.91 8.51 -2.44
N SER A 34 9.79 8.74 -3.14
CA SER A 34 8.85 7.67 -3.53
C SER A 34 9.46 6.65 -4.50
N THR A 35 10.54 6.98 -5.20
CA THR A 35 11.18 6.10 -6.21
C THR A 35 11.45 4.69 -5.69
N TYR A 36 12.05 4.58 -4.49
CA TYR A 36 12.36 3.27 -3.90
C TYR A 36 11.13 2.58 -3.33
N PHE A 37 10.19 3.33 -2.74
CA PHE A 37 8.92 2.78 -2.24
C PHE A 37 8.07 2.21 -3.38
N ASN A 38 8.07 2.88 -4.54
CA ASN A 38 7.30 2.48 -5.71
C ASN A 38 7.90 1.25 -6.43
N LEU A 39 9.08 0.77 -6.03
CA LEU A 39 9.60 -0.53 -6.48
C LEU A 39 8.80 -1.69 -5.90
N ASN A 40 8.13 -1.50 -4.77
CA ASN A 40 7.25 -2.50 -4.19
C ASN A 40 5.83 -2.36 -4.79
N PRO A 41 5.40 -3.29 -5.66
CA PRO A 41 4.10 -3.19 -6.30
C PRO A 41 2.92 -3.34 -5.32
N PHE A 42 3.11 -4.04 -4.19
CA PHE A 42 2.09 -4.20 -3.15
C PHE A 42 1.82 -2.88 -2.42
N GLU A 43 2.88 -2.11 -2.13
CA GLU A 43 2.78 -0.76 -1.56
C GLU A 43 2.13 0.22 -2.54
N VAL A 44 2.47 0.15 -3.83
CA VAL A 44 1.86 0.99 -4.86
C VAL A 44 0.36 0.73 -4.95
N LEU A 45 -0.06 -0.53 -5.00
CA LEU A 45 -1.47 -0.90 -5.12
C LEU A 45 -2.23 -0.91 -3.79
N GLN A 46 -1.54 -0.67 -2.66
CA GLN A 46 -2.09 -0.68 -1.32
C GLN A 46 -2.82 -2.01 -0.99
N VAL A 47 -2.11 -3.11 -1.23
CA VAL A 47 -2.56 -4.49 -0.96
C VAL A 47 -1.51 -5.25 -0.20
N GLU A 48 -1.92 -6.24 0.57
CA GLU A 48 -1.00 -7.16 1.23
C GLU A 48 -0.43 -8.19 0.24
N PRO A 49 0.80 -8.72 0.46
CA PRO A 49 1.40 -9.76 -0.38
C PRO A 49 0.51 -10.99 -0.60
N GLU A 50 -0.28 -11.34 0.42
CA GLU A 50 -1.19 -12.48 0.47
C GLU A 50 -2.53 -12.20 -0.25
N THR A 51 -2.75 -10.97 -0.71
CA THR A 51 -3.99 -10.57 -1.40
C THR A 51 -4.16 -11.35 -2.70
N SER A 52 -5.38 -11.81 -2.95
CA SER A 52 -5.74 -12.51 -4.19
C SER A 52 -5.50 -11.62 -5.42
N LEU A 53 -5.17 -12.23 -6.57
CA LEU A 53 -4.94 -11.46 -7.80
C LEU A 53 -6.20 -10.68 -8.22
N ASP A 54 -7.38 -11.25 -7.99
CA ASP A 54 -8.67 -10.62 -8.32
C ASP A 54 -8.93 -9.38 -7.45
N ASP A 55 -8.62 -9.43 -6.16
CA ASP A 55 -8.78 -8.27 -5.28
C ASP A 55 -7.73 -7.20 -5.54
N ALA A 56 -6.49 -7.60 -5.86
CA ALA A 56 -5.47 -6.68 -6.37
C ALA A 56 -5.92 -6.01 -7.67
N LYS A 57 -6.60 -6.73 -8.57
CA LYS A 57 -7.16 -6.16 -9.81
C LYS A 57 -8.25 -5.14 -9.53
N LYS A 58 -9.12 -5.37 -8.54
CA LYS A 58 -10.14 -4.40 -8.11
C LYS A 58 -9.49 -3.12 -7.57
N LYS A 59 -8.43 -3.26 -6.75
CA LYS A 59 -7.66 -2.13 -6.21
C LYS A 59 -6.97 -1.33 -7.32
N TYR A 60 -6.31 -2.02 -8.25
CA TYR A 60 -5.73 -1.41 -9.45
C TYR A 60 -6.75 -0.55 -10.20
N LYS A 61 -7.92 -1.12 -10.55
CA LYS A 61 -8.98 -0.38 -11.25
C LYS A 61 -9.43 0.88 -10.50
N ARG A 62 -9.65 0.78 -9.18
CA ARG A 62 -10.05 1.90 -8.35
C ARG A 62 -8.99 3.01 -8.32
N LEU A 63 -7.73 2.64 -8.12
CA LEU A 63 -6.62 3.59 -8.09
C LEU A 63 -6.41 4.26 -9.45
N SER A 64 -6.44 3.49 -10.55
CA SER A 64 -6.34 4.01 -11.91
C SER A 64 -7.40 5.05 -12.24
N ILE A 65 -8.65 4.84 -11.78
CA ILE A 65 -9.72 5.84 -11.95
C ILE A 65 -9.42 7.11 -11.15
N LEU A 66 -8.92 6.98 -9.92
CA LEU A 66 -8.62 8.13 -9.08
C LEU A 66 -7.52 9.00 -9.67
N VAL A 67 -6.46 8.40 -10.22
CA VAL A 67 -5.30 9.15 -10.74
C VAL A 67 -5.37 9.42 -12.24
N HIS A 68 -6.47 9.09 -12.93
CA HIS A 68 -6.54 9.27 -14.39
C HIS A 68 -6.45 10.76 -14.79
N PRO A 69 -5.67 11.13 -15.83
CA PRO A 69 -5.52 12.52 -16.25
C PRO A 69 -6.86 13.19 -16.62
N ASP A 70 -7.77 12.50 -17.30
CA ASP A 70 -9.10 13.04 -17.63
C ASP A 70 -9.91 13.52 -16.42
N LYS A 71 -9.68 12.93 -15.24
CA LYS A 71 -10.37 13.27 -13.98
C LYS A 71 -9.60 14.27 -13.12
N ASN A 72 -8.35 14.56 -13.46
CA ASN A 72 -7.42 15.45 -12.74
C ASN A 72 -6.87 16.51 -13.69
N GLN A 73 -7.78 17.26 -14.33
CA GLN A 73 -7.44 18.23 -15.38
C GLN A 73 -6.71 19.47 -14.86
N ASP A 74 -6.72 19.69 -13.54
CA ASP A 74 -5.93 20.72 -12.86
C ASP A 74 -4.44 20.39 -12.82
N ASP A 75 -4.07 19.11 -12.89
CA ASP A 75 -2.67 18.64 -12.85
C ASP A 75 -2.50 17.33 -13.66
N PRO A 76 -2.75 17.36 -14.98
CA PRO A 76 -2.82 16.16 -15.81
C PRO A 76 -1.48 15.45 -15.95
N ASP A 77 -0.36 16.19 -15.90
CA ASP A 77 0.99 15.62 -16.02
C ASP A 77 1.34 14.76 -14.81
N ARG A 78 1.06 15.24 -13.59
CA ARG A 78 1.28 14.46 -12.37
C ARG A 78 0.30 13.29 -12.27
N ALA A 79 -0.94 13.47 -12.69
CA ALA A 79 -1.92 12.40 -12.79
C ALA A 79 -1.43 11.27 -13.72
N GLN A 80 -0.91 11.62 -14.91
CA GLN A 80 -0.35 10.67 -15.85
C GLN A 80 0.84 9.89 -15.26
N GLN A 81 1.78 10.57 -14.60
CA GLN A 81 2.91 9.91 -13.93
C GLN A 81 2.45 8.94 -12.83
N ALA A 82 1.48 9.35 -12.00
CA ALA A 82 0.91 8.49 -10.97
C ALA A 82 0.20 7.27 -11.57
N PHE A 83 -0.55 7.45 -12.66
CA PHE A 83 -1.19 6.37 -13.40
C PHE A 83 -0.19 5.35 -13.93
N GLU A 84 0.93 5.82 -14.51
CA GLU A 84 1.98 4.94 -15.02
C GLU A 84 2.63 4.09 -13.91
N ILE A 85 2.83 4.67 -12.73
CA ILE A 85 3.35 3.95 -11.56
C ILE A 85 2.38 2.82 -11.14
N ILE A 86 1.09 3.14 -11.03
CA ILE A 86 0.04 2.15 -10.70
C ILE A 86 -0.04 1.04 -11.77
N ASN A 87 0.00 1.40 -13.05
CA ASN A 87 -0.03 0.45 -14.16
C ASN A 87 1.20 -0.46 -14.18
N LYS A 88 2.38 0.09 -13.92
CA LYS A 88 3.61 -0.70 -13.82
C LYS A 88 3.53 -1.71 -12.67
N ALA A 89 3.08 -1.29 -11.49
CA ALA A 89 2.90 -2.19 -10.35
C ALA A 89 1.90 -3.31 -10.65
N TRP A 90 0.77 -3.00 -11.31
CA TRP A 90 -0.19 -4.01 -11.73
C TRP A 90 0.43 -5.04 -12.69
N LYS A 91 1.14 -4.60 -13.74
CA LYS A 91 1.81 -5.50 -14.68
C LYS A 91 2.80 -6.44 -13.98
N THR A 92 3.49 -5.95 -12.95
CA THR A 92 4.40 -6.77 -12.14
C THR A 92 3.66 -7.84 -11.33
N LEU A 93 2.48 -7.55 -10.78
CA LEU A 93 1.70 -8.56 -10.04
C LEU A 93 0.88 -9.49 -10.94
N GLU A 94 0.45 -9.01 -12.10
CA GLU A 94 -0.34 -9.78 -13.07
C GLU A 94 0.49 -10.90 -13.71
N ASN A 95 1.79 -10.67 -13.92
CA ASN A 95 2.70 -11.69 -14.39
C ASN A 95 3.14 -12.60 -13.21
N PRO A 96 2.85 -13.91 -13.26
CA PRO A 96 3.19 -14.83 -12.17
C PRO A 96 4.68 -14.92 -11.85
N GLU A 97 5.55 -14.84 -12.86
CA GLU A 97 7.01 -14.93 -12.68
C GLU A 97 7.54 -13.72 -11.93
N THR A 98 7.10 -12.52 -12.31
CA THR A 98 7.53 -11.29 -11.63
C THR A 98 6.90 -11.16 -10.24
N LYS A 99 5.65 -11.62 -10.07
CA LYS A 99 5.01 -11.70 -8.74
C LYS A 99 5.80 -12.63 -7.82
N ALA A 100 6.19 -13.82 -8.28
CA ALA A 100 6.99 -14.76 -7.51
C ALA A 100 8.30 -14.14 -7.03
N LYS A 101 9.05 -13.47 -7.92
CA LYS A 101 10.28 -12.75 -7.54
C LYS A 101 10.04 -11.68 -6.48
N CYS A 102 8.92 -10.95 -6.52
CA CYS A 102 8.58 -10.00 -5.47
C CYS A 102 8.29 -10.71 -4.13
N MET A 103 7.63 -11.86 -4.16
CA MET A 103 7.37 -12.66 -2.96
C MET A 103 8.65 -13.21 -2.35
N ASP A 104 9.58 -13.73 -3.16
CA ASP A 104 10.88 -14.24 -2.70
C ASP A 104 11.64 -13.18 -1.88
N VAL A 105 11.66 -11.94 -2.39
CA VAL A 105 12.30 -10.80 -1.70
C VAL A 105 11.60 -10.48 -0.38
N ILE A 106 10.27 -10.54 -0.34
CA ILE A 106 9.49 -10.28 0.87
C ILE A 106 9.71 -11.38 1.90
N GLU A 107 9.74 -12.64 1.49
CA GLU A 107 10.00 -13.79 2.36
C GLU A 107 11.40 -13.72 2.95
N GLU A 108 12.42 -13.42 2.14
CA GLU A 108 13.79 -13.22 2.62
C GLU A 108 13.88 -12.06 3.63
N ALA A 109 13.20 -10.94 3.35
CA ALA A 109 13.17 -9.78 4.25
C ALA A 109 12.45 -10.09 5.56
N ARG A 110 11.32 -10.82 5.52
CA ARG A 110 10.59 -11.28 6.72
C ARG A 110 11.47 -12.19 7.56
N ALA A 111 12.10 -13.20 6.96
CA ALA A 111 12.99 -14.12 7.66
C ALA A 111 14.16 -13.41 8.36
N LYS A 112 14.79 -12.43 7.70
CA LYS A 112 15.86 -11.61 8.30
C LYS A 112 15.34 -10.76 9.46
N THR A 113 14.16 -10.16 9.30
CA THR A 113 13.54 -9.34 10.34
C THR A 113 13.19 -10.18 11.56
N ASP A 114 12.57 -11.34 11.36
CA ASP A 114 12.24 -12.28 12.43
C ASP A 114 13.49 -12.77 13.18
N HIS A 115 14.56 -13.07 12.45
CA HIS A 115 15.84 -13.44 13.04
C HIS A 115 16.41 -12.31 13.90
N MET A 116 16.42 -11.07 13.38
CA MET A 116 16.90 -9.90 14.12
C MET A 116 16.06 -9.64 15.38
N VAL A 117 14.73 -9.72 15.27
CA VAL A 117 13.81 -9.56 16.40
C VAL A 117 14.09 -10.63 17.47
N PHE A 118 14.27 -11.88 17.06
CA PHE A 118 14.62 -12.97 17.96
C PHE A 118 15.96 -12.71 18.67
N MET A 119 17.00 -12.30 17.93
CA MET A 119 18.32 -12.00 18.49
C MET A 119 18.30 -10.83 19.49
N LEU A 120 17.45 -9.82 19.27
CA LEU A 120 17.35 -8.65 20.15
C LEU A 120 16.48 -8.91 21.38
N LEU A 121 15.36 -9.62 21.21
CA LEU A 121 14.38 -9.82 22.28
C LEU A 121 14.71 -11.02 23.17
N LEU A 122 15.31 -12.10 22.65
CA LEU A 122 15.60 -13.29 23.44
C LEU A 122 16.51 -13.01 24.65
N PRO A 123 17.61 -12.23 24.54
CA PRO A 123 18.45 -11.91 25.70
C PRO A 123 17.73 -11.01 26.71
N LEU A 124 16.85 -10.12 26.25
CA LEU A 124 16.04 -9.25 27.12
C LEU A 124 15.00 -10.06 27.89
N LEU A 125 14.29 -10.96 27.21
CA LEU A 125 13.35 -11.88 27.84
C LEU A 125 14.06 -12.77 28.86
N TYR A 126 15.21 -13.35 28.52
CA TYR A 126 15.98 -14.16 29.47
C TYR A 126 16.37 -13.40 30.74
N LYS A 127 16.78 -12.12 30.62
CA LYS A 127 17.06 -11.25 31.78
C LYS A 127 15.83 -10.95 32.64
N ILE A 128 14.65 -10.81 32.04
CA ILE A 128 13.40 -10.57 32.77
C ILE A 128 12.97 -11.82 33.55
N TYR A 129 13.13 -13.02 32.96
CA TYR A 129 12.67 -14.27 33.56
C TYR A 129 13.65 -14.91 34.57
N MET A 130 14.91 -14.47 34.59
CA MET A 130 15.95 -14.98 35.50
C MET A 130 16.24 -14.04 36.69
N LEU A 131 15.40 -13.02 36.89
CA LEU A 131 15.34 -12.13 38.07
C LEU A 131 14.04 -12.39 38.83
#